data_AF-A0A3L7SPV7-F1
#
_entry.id   AF-A0A3L7SPV7-F1
#
_cell.length_a   1.000
_cell.length_b   1.000
_cell.length_c   1.000
_cell.angle_alpha   90.00
_cell.angle_beta   90.00
_cell.angle_gamma   90.00
#
_symmetry.space_group_name_H-M   'P 1'
#
loop_
_entity.id
_entity.type
_entity.pdbx_description
1 polymer ?
#
loop_
_entity_poly.entity_id
_entity_poly.type
_entity_poly.pdbx_seq_one_letter_code
_entity_poly.pdbx_strand_id
1 'polypeptide(L)'
;MRAAAFIAVELAFLALAHLLGGPAWTVLGVIAFVAQATGGLRPAALATLVPALAWAVAAKTTGNRELYFPFAMHLAAVTAAIPPTTHRLGSLVAGAAVVATFLAIRWLQAATPRVLAVEAVAAAVVLVAAVMARERFADAAGRWWIPAAASLLAYACLAL
;
A
#
# COMPACT_ATOMS: atom_id res chain seq x y z
N MET A 1 1.74 -0.20 -26.73
CA MET A 1 1.54 1.05 -25.96
C MET A 1 1.25 0.84 -24.47
N ARG A 2 0.40 -0.12 -24.05
CA ARG A 2 0.06 -0.32 -22.63
C ARG A 2 1.25 -0.73 -21.72
N ALA A 3 2.13 -1.59 -22.21
CA ALA A 3 3.29 -2.07 -21.42
C ALA A 3 4.37 -0.98 -21.19
N ALA A 4 4.69 -0.18 -22.20
CA ALA A 4 5.66 0.91 -22.06
C ALA A 4 5.19 1.98 -21.05
N ALA A 5 3.90 2.32 -21.07
CA ALA A 5 3.32 3.23 -20.09
C ALA A 5 3.32 2.63 -18.66
N PHE A 6 3.04 1.33 -18.53
CA PHE A 6 3.16 0.62 -17.24
C PHE A 6 4.58 0.72 -16.69
N ILE A 7 5.58 0.35 -17.50
CA ILE A 7 7.00 0.38 -17.10
C ILE A 7 7.42 1.80 -16.73
N ALA A 8 7.02 2.81 -17.51
CA ALA A 8 7.35 4.19 -17.21
C ALA A 8 6.76 4.66 -15.86
N VAL A 9 5.50 4.34 -15.58
CA VAL A 9 4.84 4.69 -14.31
C VAL A 9 5.46 3.93 -13.13
N GLU A 10 5.74 2.64 -13.31
CA GLU A 10 6.42 1.80 -12.32
C GLU A 10 7.80 2.37 -11.98
N LEU A 11 8.65 2.58 -13.00
CA LEU A 11 9.99 3.11 -12.79
C LEU A 11 9.97 4.50 -12.15
N ALA A 12 9.04 5.38 -12.56
CA ALA A 12 8.89 6.69 -11.96
C ALA A 12 8.46 6.58 -10.48
N PHE A 13 7.47 5.72 -10.18
CA PHE A 13 7.03 5.50 -8.81
C PHE A 13 8.16 4.94 -7.94
N LEU A 14 8.85 3.90 -8.41
CA LEU A 14 9.92 3.24 -7.66
C LEU A 14 11.12 4.19 -7.45
N ALA A 15 11.48 4.97 -8.47
CA ALA A 15 12.51 6.00 -8.35
C ALA A 15 12.13 7.06 -7.29
N LEU A 16 10.89 7.56 -7.33
CA LEU A 16 10.42 8.53 -6.34
C LEU A 16 10.37 7.93 -4.93
N ALA A 17 9.86 6.70 -4.78
CA ALA A 17 9.84 6.00 -3.50
C ALA A 17 11.26 5.83 -2.94
N HIS A 18 12.22 5.50 -3.81
CA HIS A 18 13.62 5.38 -3.43
C HIS A 18 14.24 6.71 -3.01
N LEU A 19 14.04 7.78 -3.80
CA LEU A 19 14.59 9.11 -3.52
C LEU A 19 14.02 9.73 -2.23
N LEU A 20 12.73 9.50 -1.96
CA LEU A 20 12.01 10.08 -0.84
C LEU A 20 12.20 9.29 0.46
N GLY A 21 12.06 7.96 0.40
CA GLY A 21 12.04 7.10 1.58
C GLY A 21 13.10 6.00 1.61
N GLY A 22 13.82 5.78 0.52
CA GLY A 22 14.89 4.78 0.43
C GLY A 22 14.41 3.37 0.06
N PRO A 23 15.26 2.35 0.26
CA PRO A 23 15.01 0.99 -0.21
C PRO A 23 13.76 0.36 0.41
N ALA A 24 13.45 0.65 1.68
CA ALA A 24 12.26 0.13 2.36
C ALA A 24 10.95 0.48 1.62
N TRP A 25 10.80 1.74 1.24
CA TRP A 25 9.62 2.24 0.53
C TRP A 25 9.55 1.67 -0.90
N THR A 26 10.71 1.50 -1.52
CA THR A 26 10.85 0.94 -2.86
C THR A 26 10.37 -0.51 -2.90
N VAL A 27 10.79 -1.33 -1.93
CA VAL A 27 10.43 -2.76 -1.86
C VAL A 27 8.91 -2.96 -1.75
N LEU A 28 8.22 -2.17 -0.93
CA LEU A 28 6.75 -2.23 -0.85
C LEU A 28 6.09 -1.84 -2.17
N GLY A 29 6.64 -0.82 -2.85
CA GLY A 29 6.23 -0.45 -4.20
C GLY A 29 6.36 -1.62 -5.18
N VAL A 30 7.50 -2.31 -5.20
CA VAL A 30 7.73 -3.47 -6.07
C VAL A 30 6.68 -4.55 -5.84
N ILE A 31 6.41 -4.90 -4.58
CA ILE A 31 5.39 -5.91 -4.24
C ILE A 31 4.02 -5.49 -4.77
N ALA A 32 3.66 -4.21 -4.61
CA ALA A 32 2.39 -3.70 -5.12
C ALA A 32 2.30 -3.75 -6.64
N PHE A 33 3.36 -3.40 -7.37
CA PHE A 33 3.39 -3.49 -8.83
C PHE A 33 3.35 -4.94 -9.33
N VAL A 34 4.08 -5.85 -8.69
CA VAL A 34 4.03 -7.29 -9.01
C VAL A 34 2.61 -7.83 -8.83
N ALA A 35 1.94 -7.48 -7.73
CA ALA A 35 0.55 -7.88 -7.50
C ALA A 35 -0.40 -7.33 -8.58
N GLN A 36 -0.24 -6.07 -9.02
CA GLN A 36 -1.04 -5.51 -10.09
C GLN A 36 -0.74 -6.16 -11.46
N ALA A 37 0.52 -6.53 -11.71
CA ALA A 37 0.91 -7.20 -12.95
C ALA A 37 0.31 -8.60 -13.04
N THR A 38 0.36 -9.39 -11.96
CA THR A 38 -0.20 -10.75 -11.91
C THR A 38 -1.73 -10.75 -11.89
N GLY A 39 -2.37 -9.72 -11.31
CA GLY A 39 -3.83 -9.54 -11.30
C GLY A 39 -4.43 -9.05 -12.62
N GLY A 40 -3.60 -8.70 -13.60
CA GLY A 40 -3.99 -8.18 -14.91
C GLY A 40 -3.75 -6.68 -15.02
N LEU A 41 -2.92 -6.29 -16.00
CA LEU A 41 -2.49 -4.91 -16.23
C LEU A 41 -3.67 -3.97 -16.56
N ARG A 42 -4.06 -3.13 -15.60
CA ARG A 42 -5.09 -2.10 -15.77
C ARG A 42 -4.52 -0.72 -15.44
N PRO A 43 -4.43 0.21 -16.40
CA PRO A 43 -3.88 1.55 -16.15
C PRO A 43 -4.54 2.29 -14.99
N ALA A 44 -5.86 2.14 -14.83
CA ALA A 44 -6.61 2.74 -13.73
C ALA A 44 -6.18 2.21 -12.34
N ALA A 45 -5.75 0.94 -12.24
CA ALA A 45 -5.28 0.35 -10.99
C ALA A 45 -3.83 0.77 -10.65
N LEU A 46 -3.05 1.21 -11.65
CA LEU A 46 -1.73 1.80 -11.41
C LEU A 46 -1.84 3.21 -10.86
N ALA A 47 -2.77 4.00 -11.42
CA ALA A 47 -3.01 5.36 -10.98
C ALA A 47 -3.43 5.42 -9.50
N THR A 48 -4.05 4.36 -8.96
CA THR A 48 -4.41 4.28 -7.53
C THR A 48 -3.23 4.05 -6.60
N LEU A 49 -2.05 3.65 -7.10
CA LEU A 49 -0.83 3.55 -6.28
C LEU A 49 -0.19 4.92 -6.04
N VAL A 50 -0.26 5.81 -7.03
CA VAL A 50 0.41 7.12 -7.03
C VAL A 50 0.11 7.97 -5.78
N PRO A 51 -1.13 8.05 -5.25
CA PRO A 51 -1.43 8.81 -4.05
C PRO A 51 -0.62 8.39 -2.81
N ALA A 52 -0.12 7.15 -2.74
CA ALA A 52 0.76 6.72 -1.65
C ALA A 52 2.01 7.60 -1.56
N LEU A 53 2.54 8.09 -2.69
CA LEU A 53 3.74 8.94 -2.71
C LEU A 53 3.54 10.26 -1.94
N ALA A 54 2.30 10.72 -1.72
CA ALA A 54 2.04 11.87 -0.86
C ALA A 54 2.57 11.65 0.56
N TRP A 55 2.43 10.43 1.09
CA TRP A 55 3.02 10.06 2.39
C TRP A 55 4.54 10.05 2.36
N ALA A 56 5.16 9.64 1.26
CA ALA A 56 6.63 9.68 1.10
C ALA A 56 7.17 11.12 1.06
N VAL A 57 6.47 12.02 0.35
CA VAL A 57 6.77 13.45 0.32
C VAL A 57 6.60 14.06 1.72
N ALA A 58 5.49 13.75 2.40
CA ALA A 58 5.25 14.21 3.76
C ALA A 58 6.32 13.71 4.74
N ALA A 59 6.71 12.43 4.66
CA ALA A 59 7.78 11.85 5.47
C ALA A 59 9.11 12.56 5.26
N LYS A 60 9.47 12.82 4.01
CA LYS A 60 10.72 13.52 3.65
C LYS A 60 10.75 14.96 4.16
N THR A 61 9.65 15.68 4.01
CA THR A 61 9.55 17.11 4.35
C THR A 61 9.46 17.35 5.86
N THR A 62 8.74 16.49 6.58
CA THR A 62 8.56 16.61 8.04
C THR A 62 9.64 15.88 8.84
N GLY A 63 10.40 14.98 8.20
CA GLY A 63 11.29 14.05 8.89
C GLY A 63 10.56 12.93 9.65
N ASN A 64 9.23 12.86 9.58
CA ASN A 64 8.45 11.87 10.31
C ASN A 64 8.48 10.50 9.60
N ARG A 65 9.21 9.55 10.19
CA ARG A 65 9.36 8.18 9.69
C ARG A 65 8.11 7.32 9.91
N GLU A 66 7.21 7.70 10.81
CA GLU A 66 5.97 6.98 11.10
C GLU A 66 4.99 7.02 9.92
N LEU A 67 5.14 8.01 9.03
CA LEU A 67 4.39 8.12 7.77
C LEU A 67 4.68 6.98 6.78
N TYR A 68 5.66 6.12 7.09
CA TYR A 68 5.87 4.86 6.39
C TYR A 68 4.71 3.87 6.55
N PHE A 69 4.02 3.88 7.70
CA PHE A 69 2.87 3.00 7.94
C PHE A 69 1.65 3.34 7.08
N PRO A 70 1.14 4.60 7.03
CA PRO A 70 0.03 4.95 6.15
C PRO A 70 0.37 4.77 4.66
N PHE A 71 1.63 4.97 4.27
CA PHE A 71 2.12 4.59 2.94
C PHE A 71 1.93 3.10 2.67
N ALA A 72 2.39 2.23 3.57
CA ALA A 72 2.26 0.78 3.43
C ALA A 72 0.79 0.33 3.42
N MET A 73 -0.06 0.93 4.24
CA MET A 73 -1.48 0.61 4.31
C MET A 73 -2.25 1.06 3.06
N HIS A 74 -1.87 2.19 2.45
CA HIS A 74 -2.40 2.58 1.13
C HIS A 74 -2.09 1.50 0.09
N LEU A 75 -0.82 1.08 0.00
CA LEU A 75 -0.40 0.05 -0.95
C LEU A 75 -1.10 -1.29 -0.69
N ALA A 76 -1.17 -1.73 0.58
CA ALA A 76 -1.86 -2.95 0.97
C ALA A 76 -3.35 -2.92 0.62
N ALA A 77 -4.02 -1.78 0.82
CA ALA A 77 -5.42 -1.63 0.45
C ALA A 77 -5.63 -1.68 -1.06
N VAL A 78 -4.76 -1.05 -1.86
CA VAL A 78 -4.83 -1.12 -3.34
C VAL A 78 -4.64 -2.55 -3.83
N THR A 79 -3.69 -3.30 -3.27
CA THR A 79 -3.39 -4.68 -3.69
C THR A 79 -4.44 -5.68 -3.20
N ALA A 80 -4.98 -5.50 -2.01
CA ALA A 80 -6.09 -6.31 -1.49
C ALA A 80 -7.39 -6.13 -2.28
N ALA A 81 -7.54 -4.99 -2.94
CA ALA A 81 -8.72 -4.54 -3.66
C ALA A 81 -8.76 -4.91 -5.15
N ILE A 82 -7.81 -5.74 -5.63
CA ILE A 82 -7.77 -6.19 -7.03
C ILE A 82 -9.09 -6.92 -7.36
N PRO A 83 -9.81 -6.55 -8.44
CA PRO A 83 -11.13 -7.09 -8.74
C PRO A 83 -11.17 -8.63 -8.75
N PRO A 84 -12.21 -9.26 -8.17
CA PRO A 84 -12.25 -10.68 -7.84
C PRO A 84 -12.40 -11.63 -9.04
N THR A 85 -12.37 -11.13 -10.28
CA THR A 85 -12.36 -11.95 -11.50
C THR A 85 -11.15 -12.92 -11.59
N THR A 86 -10.22 -12.82 -10.65
CA THR A 86 -8.91 -13.49 -10.66
C THR A 86 -8.55 -14.21 -9.33
N HIS A 87 -9.54 -14.61 -8.51
CA HIS A 87 -9.44 -15.24 -7.17
C HIS A 87 -9.33 -14.27 -5.97
N ARG A 88 -10.41 -14.20 -5.16
CA ARG A 88 -10.51 -13.42 -3.89
C ARG A 88 -9.39 -13.72 -2.88
N LEU A 89 -8.93 -14.98 -2.84
CA LEU A 89 -7.82 -15.37 -1.99
C LEU A 89 -6.49 -14.74 -2.46
N GLY A 90 -6.29 -14.62 -3.78
CA GLY A 90 -5.09 -14.04 -4.37
C GLY A 90 -4.94 -12.55 -4.07
N SER A 91 -6.04 -11.79 -4.11
CA SER A 91 -6.00 -10.36 -3.76
C SER A 91 -5.71 -10.15 -2.27
N LEU A 92 -6.35 -10.92 -1.38
CA LEU A 92 -6.07 -10.88 0.05
C LEU A 92 -4.60 -11.20 0.35
N VAL A 93 -4.06 -12.26 -0.27
CA VAL A 93 -2.66 -12.67 -0.12
C VAL A 93 -1.71 -11.56 -0.61
N ALA A 94 -2.03 -10.87 -1.70
CA ALA A 94 -1.23 -9.75 -2.19
C ALA A 94 -1.20 -8.56 -1.21
N GLY A 95 -2.35 -8.22 -0.61
CA GLY A 95 -2.42 -7.22 0.46
C GLY A 95 -1.63 -7.63 1.70
N ALA A 96 -1.82 -8.88 2.14
CA ALA A 96 -1.11 -9.45 3.27
C ALA A 96 0.41 -9.49 3.05
N ALA A 97 0.88 -9.72 1.81
CA ALA A 97 2.30 -9.68 1.47
C ALA A 97 2.90 -8.30 1.72
N VAL A 98 2.21 -7.21 1.33
CA VAL A 98 2.65 -5.84 1.62
C VAL A 98 2.75 -5.61 3.13
N VAL A 99 1.74 -6.02 3.90
CA VAL A 99 1.72 -5.90 5.36
C VAL A 99 2.86 -6.70 6.01
N ALA A 100 3.05 -7.95 5.61
CA ALA A 100 4.10 -8.82 6.14
C ALA A 100 5.49 -8.25 5.86
N THR A 101 5.73 -7.75 4.64
CA THR A 101 7.00 -7.11 4.30
C THR A 101 7.21 -5.81 5.06
N PHE A 102 6.16 -5.00 5.26
CA PHE A 102 6.23 -3.82 6.12
C PHE A 102 6.69 -4.20 7.54
N LEU A 103 6.04 -5.18 8.18
CA LEU A 103 6.38 -5.63 9.53
C LEU A 103 7.80 -6.21 9.61
N ALA A 104 8.23 -6.98 8.60
CA ALA A 104 9.59 -7.50 8.52
C ALA A 104 10.63 -6.37 8.43
N ILE A 105 10.38 -5.35 7.62
CA ILE A 105 11.25 -4.17 7.52
C ILE A 105 11.29 -3.42 8.86
N ARG A 106 10.15 -3.24 9.53
CA ARG A 106 10.08 -2.58 10.84
C ARG A 106 10.86 -3.34 11.90
N TRP A 107 10.76 -4.67 11.88
CA TRP A 107 11.56 -5.52 12.74
C TRP A 107 13.07 -5.37 12.47
N LEU A 108 13.50 -5.35 11.20
CA LEU A 108 14.89 -5.08 10.81
C LEU A 108 15.36 -3.65 11.18
N GLN A 109 14.44 -2.69 11.24
CA GLN A 109 14.69 -1.33 11.72
C GLN A 109 14.67 -1.21 13.26
N ALA A 110 14.66 -2.34 13.97
CA ALA A 110 14.64 -2.42 15.43
C ALA A 110 13.42 -1.72 16.07
N ALA A 111 12.25 -1.79 15.43
CA ALA A 111 11.00 -1.39 16.08
C ALA A 111 10.76 -2.21 17.35
N THR A 112 10.27 -1.56 18.42
CA THR A 112 10.01 -2.26 19.68
C THR A 112 8.87 -3.27 19.50
N PRO A 113 8.85 -4.39 20.26
CA PRO A 113 7.78 -5.39 20.16
C PRO A 113 6.38 -4.79 20.36
N ARG A 114 6.26 -3.78 21.23
CA ARG A 114 5.00 -3.08 21.49
C ARG A 114 4.52 -2.32 20.24
N VAL A 115 5.40 -1.57 19.58
CA VAL A 115 5.06 -0.82 18.36
C VAL A 115 4.68 -1.79 17.24
N LEU A 116 5.47 -2.86 17.05
CA LEU A 116 5.20 -3.87 16.03
C LEU A 116 3.84 -4.56 16.24
N ALA A 117 3.46 -4.83 17.50
CA ALA A 117 2.15 -5.40 17.83
C ALA A 117 1.00 -4.45 17.48
N VAL A 118 1.12 -3.15 17.82
CA VAL A 118 0.11 -2.14 17.47
C VAL A 118 -0.01 -2.00 15.96
N GLU A 119 1.11 -1.89 15.25
CA GLU A 119 1.15 -1.82 13.79
C GLU A 119 0.53 -3.07 13.13
N ALA A 120 0.80 -4.26 13.67
CA ALA A 120 0.24 -5.50 13.15
C ALA A 120 -1.29 -5.57 13.33
N VAL A 121 -1.80 -5.19 14.51
CA VAL A 121 -3.25 -5.15 14.78
C VAL A 121 -3.92 -4.11 13.89
N ALA A 122 -3.37 -2.89 13.83
CA ALA A 122 -3.90 -1.83 12.98
C ALA A 122 -3.90 -2.24 11.50
N ALA A 123 -2.81 -2.84 11.02
CA ALA A 123 -2.72 -3.32 9.64
C ALA A 123 -3.75 -4.40 9.33
N ALA A 124 -3.98 -5.35 10.24
CA ALA A 124 -4.98 -6.39 10.06
C ALA A 124 -6.39 -5.79 9.98
N VAL A 125 -6.72 -4.86 10.88
CA VAL A 125 -8.02 -4.16 10.88
C VAL A 125 -8.21 -3.37 9.59
N VAL A 126 -7.21 -2.58 9.18
CA VAL A 126 -7.27 -1.78 7.95
C VAL A 126 -7.43 -2.67 6.72
N LEU A 127 -6.69 -3.78 6.64
CA LEU A 127 -6.76 -4.71 5.52
C LEU A 127 -8.15 -5.36 5.40
N VAL A 128 -8.68 -5.87 6.52
CA VAL A 128 -10.02 -6.47 6.55
C VAL A 128 -11.09 -5.43 6.19
N ALA A 129 -11.02 -4.24 6.78
CA ALA A 129 -11.95 -3.15 6.48
C ALA A 129 -11.89 -2.74 5.01
N ALA A 130 -10.70 -2.65 4.41
CA ALA A 130 -10.54 -2.34 3.00
C ALA A 130 -11.18 -3.41 2.11
N VAL A 131 -10.95 -4.70 2.39
CA VAL A 131 -11.56 -5.80 1.63
C VAL A 131 -13.09 -5.77 1.75
N MET A 132 -13.63 -5.66 2.96
CA MET A 132 -15.07 -5.58 3.20
C MET A 132 -15.70 -4.35 2.50
N ALA A 133 -15.03 -3.20 2.57
CA ALA A 133 -15.48 -1.99 1.89
C ALA A 133 -15.50 -2.17 0.37
N ARG A 134 -14.52 -2.86 -0.22
CA ARG A 134 -14.49 -3.14 -1.67
C ARG A 134 -15.61 -4.07 -2.12
N GLU A 135 -15.99 -5.01 -1.27
CA GLU A 135 -17.13 -5.90 -1.53
C GLU A 135 -18.46 -5.16 -1.45
N ARG A 136 -18.57 -4.20 -0.53
CA ARG A 136 -19.78 -3.39 -0.35
C ARG A 136 -19.92 -2.27 -1.39
N PHE A 137 -18.79 -1.68 -1.79
CA PHE A 137 -18.66 -0.50 -2.65
C PHE A 137 -17.75 -0.83 -3.85
N ALA A 138 -18.29 -1.66 -4.76
CA ALA A 138 -17.60 -2.11 -5.96
C ALA A 138 -17.54 -1.05 -7.08
N ASP A 139 -18.05 0.15 -6.83
CA ASP A 139 -18.13 1.24 -7.79
C ASP A 139 -16.75 1.82 -8.14
N ALA A 140 -16.76 2.69 -9.15
CA ALA A 140 -15.54 3.29 -9.66
C ALA A 140 -14.84 4.21 -8.65
N ALA A 141 -15.60 4.91 -7.80
CA ALA A 141 -15.06 5.81 -6.80
C ALA A 141 -14.42 5.03 -5.64
N GLY A 142 -14.98 3.85 -5.30
CA GLY A 142 -14.42 2.92 -4.32
C GLY A 142 -12.93 2.60 -4.51
N ARG A 143 -12.42 2.64 -5.75
CA ARG A 143 -11.00 2.39 -6.03
C ARG A 143 -10.07 3.48 -5.49
N TRP A 144 -10.60 4.68 -5.28
CA TRP A 144 -9.84 5.85 -4.86
C TRP A 144 -10.01 6.13 -3.37
N TRP A 145 -11.25 6.15 -2.89
CA TRP A 145 -11.51 6.54 -1.50
C TRP A 145 -11.15 5.45 -0.49
N ILE A 146 -11.23 4.16 -0.84
CA ILE A 146 -10.94 3.07 0.10
C ILE A 146 -9.46 3.04 0.49
N PRO A 147 -8.49 3.05 -0.46
CA PRO A 147 -7.07 3.14 -0.09
C PRO A 147 -6.73 4.43 0.65
N ALA A 148 -7.33 5.55 0.26
CA ALA A 148 -7.14 6.82 0.96
C ALA A 148 -7.63 6.72 2.41
N ALA A 149 -8.84 6.22 2.64
CA ALA A 149 -9.41 6.02 3.97
C ALA A 149 -8.59 5.02 4.81
N ALA A 150 -8.13 3.92 4.22
CA ALA A 150 -7.23 2.96 4.85
C ALA A 150 -5.93 3.63 5.33
N SER A 151 -5.33 4.46 4.48
CA SER A 151 -4.10 5.19 4.82
C SER A 151 -4.32 6.25 5.91
N LEU A 152 -5.44 6.97 5.86
CA LEU A 152 -5.79 7.99 6.87
C LEU A 152 -6.12 7.34 8.22
N LEU A 153 -6.83 6.21 8.22
CA LEU A 153 -7.11 5.43 9.42
C LEU A 153 -5.81 4.90 10.03
N ALA A 154 -4.90 4.39 9.20
CA ALA A 154 -3.58 3.95 9.63
C ALA A 154 -2.77 5.08 10.29
N TYR A 155 -2.81 6.28 9.72
CA TYR A 155 -2.21 7.46 10.34
C TYR A 155 -2.85 7.80 11.69
N ALA A 156 -4.19 7.79 11.78
CA ALA A 156 -4.90 8.04 13.02
C ALA A 156 -4.59 7.00 14.11
N CYS A 157 -4.43 5.73 13.74
CA CYS A 157 -4.06 4.65 14.68
C CYS A 157 -2.67 4.84 15.30
N LEU A 158 -1.75 5.54 14.64
CA LEU A 158 -0.43 5.84 15.19
C LEU A 158 -0.42 7.08 16.10
N ALA A 159 -1.45 7.91 16.02
CA ALA A 159 -1.59 9.11 16.86
C ALA A 159 -2.19 8.80 18.25
N LEU A 160 -2.51 7.53 18.53
CA LEU A 160 -3.13 7.03 19.77
C LEU A 160 -2.10 6.27 20.62
#